data_AF-A0A126ZCH7-F1
#
_entry.id   AF-A0A126ZCH7-F1
#
_cell.length_a   1.000
_cell.length_b   1.000
_cell.length_c   1.000
_cell.angle_alpha   90.00
_cell.angle_beta   90.00
_cell.angle_gamma   90.00
#
_symmetry.space_group_name_H-M   'P 1'
#
loop_
_entity.id
_entity.type
_entity.pdbx_description
1 polymer ?
#
loop_
_entity_poly.entity_id
_entity_poly.type
_entity_poly.pdbx_seq_one_letter_code
_entity_poly.pdbx_strand_id
1 'polypeptide(L)'
;MDHLRRLTVFVDEPDPGVFHWVIIESKEDATVWEDVEASMGSFTSWADAWAAGVKALHGHVADPAVGPRAEGEDENADPVG
;
A
#
# COMPACT_ATOMS: atom_id res chain seq x y z
N MET A 1 -19.94 -4.44 -3.21
CA MET A 1 -19.68 -3.07 -2.66
C MET A 1 -18.18 -2.92 -2.40
N ASP A 2 -17.53 -1.84 -2.83
CA ASP A 2 -16.05 -1.69 -2.75
C ASP A 2 -15.51 -1.71 -1.30
N HIS A 3 -14.67 -2.70 -0.99
CA HIS A 3 -14.11 -2.85 0.35
C HIS A 3 -12.91 -1.91 0.59
N LEU A 4 -12.67 -1.55 1.84
CA LEU A 4 -11.50 -0.74 2.21
C LEU A 4 -10.23 -1.60 2.09
N ARG A 5 -9.25 -1.12 1.32
CA ARG A 5 -7.93 -1.75 1.20
C ARG A 5 -7.13 -1.50 2.47
N ARG A 6 -6.51 -2.55 3.00
CA ARG A 6 -5.65 -2.47 4.20
C ARG A 6 -4.22 -2.21 3.78
N LEU A 7 -3.96 -0.99 3.32
CA LEU A 7 -2.62 -0.54 2.94
C LEU A 7 -1.89 0.08 4.14
N THR A 8 -0.59 -0.18 4.24
CA THR A 8 0.29 0.54 5.15
C THR A 8 1.64 0.80 4.49
N VAL A 9 2.31 1.85 4.92
CA VAL A 9 3.68 2.19 4.50
C VAL A 9 4.62 2.04 5.69
N PHE A 10 5.81 1.51 5.43
CA PHE A 10 6.93 1.52 6.37
C PHE A 10 8.23 1.92 5.66
N VAL A 11 9.25 2.24 6.45
CA VAL A 11 10.61 2.47 5.96
C VAL A 11 11.47 1.29 6.36
N ASP A 12 12.17 0.72 5.39
CA ASP A 12 13.18 -0.30 5.56
C ASP A 12 14.58 0.33 5.47
N GLU A 13 15.54 -0.23 6.20
CA GLU A 13 16.95 0.18 6.21
C GLU A 13 17.82 -1.07 6.01
N PRO A 14 17.96 -1.58 4.76
CA PRO A 14 18.72 -2.79 4.49
C PRO A 14 20.20 -2.64 4.84
N ASP A 15 20.75 -1.44 4.66
CA ASP A 15 22.10 -1.05 5.07
C ASP A 15 22.05 0.25 5.87
N PRO A 16 22.93 0.47 6.86
CA PRO A 16 22.95 1.70 7.65
C PRO A 16 23.04 2.96 6.78
N GLY A 17 22.06 3.84 6.92
CA GLY A 17 21.93 5.10 6.18
C GLY A 17 21.31 4.97 4.79
N VAL A 18 20.87 3.77 4.39
CA VAL A 18 20.21 3.49 3.11
C VAL A 18 18.75 3.17 3.38
N PHE A 19 17.86 4.11 3.13
CA PHE A 19 16.44 3.98 3.45
C PHE A 19 15.59 3.74 2.20
N HIS A 20 14.63 2.84 2.30
CA HIS A 20 13.61 2.59 1.29
C HIS A 20 12.23 2.69 1.92
N TRP A 21 11.23 3.17 1.19
CA TRP A 21 9.84 3.02 1.63
C TRP A 21 9.21 1.81 0.93
N VAL A 22 8.32 1.13 1.63
CA VAL A 22 7.57 -0.03 1.12
C VAL A 22 6.12 0.12 1.53
N ILE A 23 5.21 -0.12 0.59
CA ILE A 23 3.77 -0.23 0.80
C ILE A 23 3.39 -1.71 0.70
N ILE A 24 2.69 -2.19 1.73
CA ILE A 24 2.16 -3.55 1.79
C ILE A 24 0.63 -3.53 1.96
N GLU A 25 -0.02 -4.60 1.52
CA GLU A 25 -1.46 -4.80 1.64
C GLU A 25 -1.82 -6.14 2.28
N SER A 26 -2.85 -6.12 3.11
CA SER A 26 -3.54 -7.33 3.56
C SER A 26 -4.89 -7.48 2.83
N LYS A 27 -5.05 -8.58 2.07
CA LYS A 27 -6.22 -8.81 1.20
C LYS A 27 -7.35 -9.59 1.87
N GLU A 28 -7.07 -10.78 2.39
CA GLU A 28 -8.08 -11.66 3.01
C GLU A 28 -7.78 -11.85 4.50
N ASP A 29 -6.59 -12.35 4.80
CA ASP A 29 -6.11 -12.56 6.18
C ASP A 29 -5.34 -11.33 6.69
N ALA A 30 -5.77 -10.77 7.82
CA ALA A 30 -5.13 -9.63 8.49
C ALA A 30 -3.68 -9.91 8.94
N THR A 31 -3.27 -11.17 8.96
CA THR A 31 -1.92 -11.60 9.34
C THR A 31 -0.97 -11.76 8.16
N VAL A 32 -1.50 -11.80 6.93
CA VAL A 32 -0.71 -11.93 5.70
C VAL A 32 -0.67 -10.58 5.00
N TRP A 33 0.55 -10.16 4.66
CA TRP A 33 0.82 -8.91 3.99
C TRP A 33 1.67 -9.18 2.75
N GLU A 34 1.30 -8.54 1.64
CA GLU A 34 1.98 -8.64 0.36
C GLU A 34 2.52 -7.28 -0.07
N ASP A 35 3.69 -7.26 -0.73
CA ASP A 35 4.25 -6.05 -1.31
C ASP A 35 3.36 -5.52 -2.44
N VAL A 36 3.02 -4.23 -2.36
CA VAL A 36 2.26 -3.52 -3.41
C VAL A 36 3.19 -2.64 -4.22
N GLU A 37 4.04 -1.87 -3.54
CA GLU A 37 4.90 -0.87 -4.16
C GLU A 37 6.09 -0.58 -3.25
N ALA A 38 7.24 -0.27 -3.83
CA ALA A 38 8.43 0.12 -3.07
C ALA A 38 9.20 1.20 -3.82
N SER A 39 10.06 1.93 -3.10
CA SER A 39 10.89 2.94 -3.72
C SER A 39 11.89 2.34 -4.71
N MET A 40 11.91 2.86 -5.95
CA MET A 40 12.87 2.44 -6.97
C MET A 40 14.33 2.74 -6.60
N GLY A 41 14.55 3.73 -5.74
CA GLY A 41 15.87 4.15 -5.26
C GLY A 41 15.87 4.32 -3.76
N SER A 42 17.08 4.38 -3.19
CA SER A 42 17.29 4.65 -1.78
C SER A 42 17.26 6.15 -1.46
N PHE A 43 17.02 6.44 -0.20
CA PHE A 43 17.12 7.76 0.41
C PHE A 43 18.24 7.74 1.45
N THR A 44 18.86 8.90 1.68
CA THR A 44 19.88 9.06 2.73
C THR A 44 19.30 9.53 4.07
N SER A 45 17.97 9.65 4.15
CA SER A 45 17.23 10.16 5.30
C SER A 45 15.96 9.34 5.47
N TRP A 46 15.76 8.81 6.68
CA TRP A 46 14.54 8.11 7.06
C TRP A 46 13.30 8.99 6.86
N ALA A 47 13.40 10.29 7.20
CA ALA A 47 12.29 11.22 7.09
C ALA A 47 11.88 11.49 5.63
N ASP A 48 12.86 11.55 4.72
CA ASP A 48 12.59 11.74 3.30
C ASP A 48 11.95 10.47 2.69
N ALA A 49 12.45 9.28 3.06
CA ALA A 49 11.84 8.02 2.67
C ALA A 49 10.39 7.92 3.17
N TRP A 50 10.15 8.23 4.45
CA TRP A 50 8.81 8.24 5.05
C TRP A 50 7.87 9.20 4.32
N ALA A 51 8.28 10.45 4.10
CA ALA A 51 7.46 11.45 3.41
C ALA A 51 7.13 11.03 1.97
N ALA A 52 8.11 10.46 1.24
CA ALA A 52 7.90 9.93 -0.10
C ALA A 52 6.93 8.74 -0.09
N GLY A 53 7.07 7.82 0.87
CA GLY A 53 6.18 6.68 1.03
C GLY A 53 4.75 7.06 1.38
N VAL A 54 4.54 8.03 2.29
CA VAL A 54 3.20 8.57 2.60
C VAL A 54 2.57 9.20 1.37
N LYS A 55 3.36 9.92 0.56
CA LYS A 55 2.88 10.48 -0.70
C LYS A 55 2.47 9.39 -1.68
N ALA A 56 3.26 8.32 -1.80
CA ALA A 56 2.93 7.17 -2.64
C ALA A 56 1.63 6.49 -2.17
N LEU A 57 1.47 6.26 -0.85
CA LEU A 57 0.25 5.71 -0.25
C LEU A 57 -0.98 6.54 -0.58
N HIS A 58 -0.90 7.88 -0.47
CA HIS A 58 -2.00 8.76 -0.88
C HIS A 58 -2.34 8.65 -2.38
N GLY A 59 -1.38 8.26 -3.23
CA GLY A 59 -1.64 7.95 -4.64
C GLY A 59 -2.61 6.77 -4.84
N HIS A 60 -2.72 5.87 -3.86
CA HIS A 60 -3.69 4.76 -3.86
C HIS A 60 -5.08 5.17 -3.34
N VAL A 61 -5.27 6.43 -2.94
CA VAL A 61 -6.51 6.96 -2.37
C VAL A 61 -7.19 7.89 -3.37
N ALA A 62 -8.16 7.36 -4.12
CA ALA A 62 -8.92 8.16 -5.09
C ALA A 62 -9.78 9.25 -4.42
N ASP A 63 -10.42 8.91 -3.29
CA ASP A 63 -11.21 9.85 -2.48
C ASP A 63 -10.77 9.78 -0.99
N PRO A 64 -10.12 10.83 -0.48
CA PRO A 64 -9.66 10.89 0.91
C PRO A 64 -10.76 10.77 1.96
N ALA A 65 -12.02 11.06 1.62
CA ALA A 65 -13.13 10.94 2.57
C ALA A 65 -13.46 9.47 2.88
N VAL A 66 -13.14 8.55 1.97
CA VAL A 66 -13.47 7.12 2.10
C VAL A 66 -12.25 6.20 2.12
N GLY A 67 -11.05 6.71 1.86
CA GLY A 67 -9.80 5.94 1.88
C GLY A 67 -9.58 5.09 0.63
N PRO A 68 -8.51 4.26 0.60
CA PRO A 68 -8.21 3.41 -0.54
C PRO A 68 -9.25 2.28 -0.65
N ARG A 69 -9.92 2.18 -1.79
CA ARG A 69 -10.97 1.19 -2.05
C ARG A 69 -10.52 0.20 -3.11
N ALA A 70 -10.85 -1.07 -2.92
CA ALA A 70 -10.69 -2.07 -3.97
C ALA A 70 -11.86 -1.90 -4.93
N GLU A 71 -11.58 -2.00 -6.23
CA GLU A 71 -12.64 -2.12 -7.24
C GLU A 71 -13.48 -3.34 -6.85
N GLY A 72 -14.76 -3.14 -6.55
CA GLY A 72 -15.62 -4.22 -6.10
C GLY A 72 -15.62 -5.34 -7.13
N GLU A 73 -15.38 -6.57 -6.68
CA GLU A 73 -15.79 -7.72 -7.46
C GLU A 73 -17.27 -7.55 -7.75
N ASP A 74 -17.62 -7.55 -9.03
CA ASP A 74 -19.00 -7.41 -9.47
C ASP A 74 -19.77 -8.59 -8.88
N GLU A 75 -20.49 -8.37 -7.78
CA GLU A 75 -21.31 -9.36 -7.07
C GLU A 75 -22.45 -9.92 -7.95
N ASN A 76 -22.50 -9.52 -9.23
CA ASN A 76 -23.35 -10.04 -10.31
C ASN A 76 -22.62 -10.98 -11.28
N ALA A 77 -21.37 -11.37 -11.05
CA ALA A 77 -20.77 -12.43 -11.84
C ALA A 77 -21.52 -13.74 -11.55
N ASP A 78 -22.24 -14.24 -12.56
CA ASP A 78 -23.01 -15.48 -12.48
C ASP A 78 -22.12 -16.60 -11.89
N PRO A 79 -22.65 -17.43 -10.97
CA PRO A 79 -21.89 -18.56 -10.47
C PRO A 79 -21.52 -19.44 -11.67
N VAL A 80 -20.23 -19.67 -11.87
CA VAL A 80 -19.77 -20.65 -12.84
C VAL A 80 -20.27 -22.02 -12.36
N GLY A 81 -21.19 -22.58 -13.15
CA GLY A 81 -21.84 -23.87 -12.89
C GLY A 81 -20.93 -25.08 -13.07
#